data_AF-A0A074VPE1-F1
#
_entry.id   AF-A0A074VPE1-F1
#
_cell.length_a   1.000
_cell.length_b   1.000
_cell.length_c   1.000
_cell.angle_alpha   90.00
_cell.angle_beta   90.00
_cell.angle_gamma   90.00
#
_symmetry.space_group_name_H-M   'P 1'
#
loop_
_entity.id
_entity.type
_entity.pdbx_description
1 polymer ?
#
loop_
_entity_poly.entity_id
_entity_poly.type
_entity_poly.pdbx_seq_one_letter_code
_entity_poly.pdbx_strand_id
1 'polypeptide(L)'
;MPPSTLAKAIQFGPFTVTSQVFYKTPLSFCLVNLKPLLPGHILVCPLRRVQHIDQLSANEVTDLFSTVQLASRTLKRVYNASACNIAIQDGEAAGQSVPHVHAHLIPRVDGDMDAHGGGDKIYEQLEGDEGDVGRHQREQEGVRKGKFPKVEDDKRQPRSMEEMEKEAHWLAEEIQKDAQKFSNESSL
;
A
#
# COMPACT_ATOMS: atom_id res chain seq x y z
N MET A 1 -16.23 -16.17 29.97
CA MET A 1 -15.28 -16.16 28.83
C MET A 1 -15.53 -14.90 28.02
N PRO A 2 -14.54 -14.10 27.62
CA PRO A 2 -14.77 -13.13 26.57
C PRO A 2 -14.72 -13.85 25.20
N PRO A 3 -15.44 -13.36 24.18
CA PRO A 3 -15.53 -14.02 22.89
C PRO A 3 -14.21 -13.86 22.14
N SER A 4 -13.61 -15.00 21.77
CA SER A 4 -12.63 -15.09 20.70
C SER A 4 -13.30 -14.62 19.41
N THR A 5 -13.11 -13.35 19.07
CA THR A 5 -13.47 -12.84 17.75
C THR A 5 -12.21 -13.00 16.90
N LEU A 6 -12.08 -14.11 16.18
CA LEU A 6 -11.06 -14.23 15.15
C LEU A 6 -11.26 -13.02 14.21
N ALA A 7 -10.30 -12.10 14.16
CA ALA A 7 -10.37 -10.96 13.27
C ALA A 7 -10.60 -11.50 11.84
N LYS A 8 -11.67 -11.05 11.19
CA LYS A 8 -12.03 -11.51 9.84
C LYS A 8 -10.84 -11.25 8.90
N ALA A 9 -10.40 -12.31 8.22
CA ALA A 9 -9.28 -12.23 7.28
C ALA A 9 -9.51 -11.14 6.23
N ILE A 10 -8.47 -10.36 5.94
CA ILE A 10 -8.52 -9.27 4.94
C ILE A 10 -7.90 -9.77 3.64
N GLN A 11 -8.55 -9.43 2.53
CA GLN A 11 -8.16 -9.87 1.20
C GLN A 11 -7.66 -8.70 0.37
N PHE A 12 -6.52 -8.87 -0.28
CA PHE A 12 -6.01 -8.01 -1.33
C PHE A 12 -6.00 -8.79 -2.65
N GLY A 13 -7.06 -8.62 -3.46
CA GLY A 13 -7.31 -9.51 -4.60
C GLY A 13 -7.46 -10.97 -4.15
N PRO A 14 -6.59 -11.89 -4.62
CA PRO A 14 -6.58 -13.29 -4.18
C PRO A 14 -5.75 -13.53 -2.90
N PHE A 15 -4.99 -12.54 -2.40
CA PHE A 15 -4.04 -12.72 -1.31
C PHE A 15 -4.65 -12.40 0.05
N THR A 16 -4.29 -13.18 1.07
CA THR A 16 -4.70 -12.90 2.47
C THR A 16 -3.62 -12.09 3.17
N VAL A 17 -3.94 -10.87 3.62
CA VAL A 17 -2.94 -9.86 4.07
C VAL A 17 -3.14 -9.37 5.51
N THR A 18 -3.73 -10.19 6.37
CA THR A 18 -4.27 -9.75 7.67
C THR A 18 -3.25 -9.10 8.60
N SER A 19 -2.06 -9.68 8.79
CA SER A 19 -1.07 -9.13 9.74
C SER A 19 -0.25 -7.96 9.19
N GLN A 20 -0.31 -7.72 7.87
CA GLN A 20 0.36 -6.61 7.19
C GLN A 20 -0.49 -5.33 7.18
N VAL A 21 -1.76 -5.42 7.59
CA VAL A 21 -2.67 -4.28 7.67
C VAL A 21 -2.46 -3.51 8.97
N PHE A 22 -2.16 -2.22 8.85
CA PHE A 22 -1.86 -1.34 9.98
C PHE A 22 -2.98 -0.35 10.32
N TYR A 23 -3.92 -0.14 9.40
CA TYR A 23 -5.05 0.77 9.62
C TYR A 23 -6.29 0.29 8.88
N LYS A 24 -7.45 0.53 9.48
CA LYS A 24 -8.76 0.17 8.91
C LYS A 24 -9.80 1.20 9.26
N THR A 25 -10.65 1.48 8.28
CA THR A 25 -11.93 2.17 8.44
C THR A 25 -13.06 1.15 8.22
N PRO A 26 -14.34 1.56 8.28
CA PRO A 26 -15.44 0.69 7.89
C PRO A 26 -15.42 0.24 6.42
N LEU A 27 -14.73 0.97 5.51
CA LEU A 27 -14.77 0.72 4.07
C LEU A 27 -13.39 0.54 3.41
N SER A 28 -12.29 0.87 4.09
CA SER A 28 -10.92 0.81 3.54
C SER A 28 -9.91 0.25 4.54
N PHE A 29 -8.71 -0.07 4.06
CA PHE A 29 -7.58 -0.48 4.87
C PHE A 29 -6.25 -0.03 4.27
N CYS A 30 -5.25 0.13 5.13
CA CYS A 30 -3.86 0.40 4.74
C CYS A 30 -2.98 -0.83 4.97
N LEU A 31 -2.11 -1.12 4.01
CA LEU A 31 -1.31 -2.33 3.93
C LEU A 31 0.15 -1.98 3.64
N VAL A 32 1.10 -2.56 4.36
CA VAL A 32 2.53 -2.42 4.03
C VAL A 32 2.89 -3.25 2.79
N ASN A 33 3.78 -2.73 1.92
CA ASN A 33 4.09 -3.37 0.64
C ASN A 33 5.16 -4.47 0.79
N LEU A 34 5.01 -5.63 0.17
CA LEU A 34 6.00 -6.70 0.24
C LEU A 34 7.37 -6.30 -0.34
N LYS A 35 7.38 -5.56 -1.44
CA LYS A 35 8.59 -5.04 -2.10
C LYS A 35 8.45 -3.54 -2.35
N PRO A 36 8.67 -2.70 -1.32
CA PRO A 36 8.53 -1.27 -1.45
C PRO A 36 9.55 -0.71 -2.47
N LEU A 37 9.11 0.23 -3.32
CA LEU A 37 10.00 0.96 -4.24
C LEU A 37 10.97 1.87 -3.46
N LEU A 38 10.43 2.57 -2.46
CA LEU A 38 11.16 3.39 -1.50
C LEU A 38 10.63 3.13 -0.08
N PRO A 39 11.42 3.42 0.99
CA PRO A 39 10.95 3.31 2.36
C PRO A 39 9.59 4.01 2.57
N GLY A 40 8.66 3.33 3.26
CA GLY A 40 7.32 3.85 3.48
C GLY A 40 6.34 3.71 2.31
N HIS A 41 6.71 3.01 1.23
CA HIS A 41 5.75 2.63 0.18
C HIS A 41 4.69 1.68 0.75
N ILE A 42 3.46 2.18 0.90
CA ILE A 42 2.29 1.43 1.36
C ILE A 42 1.15 1.47 0.33
N LEU A 43 0.15 0.60 0.53
CA LEU A 43 -1.06 0.54 -0.26
C LEU A 43 -2.27 0.94 0.57
N VAL A 44 -3.22 1.68 -0.02
CA VAL A 44 -4.56 1.91 0.56
C VAL A 44 -5.60 1.30 -0.37
N CYS A 45 -6.45 0.43 0.17
CA CYS A 45 -7.40 -0.36 -0.61
C CYS A 45 -8.81 -0.29 0.01
N PRO A 46 -9.90 -0.41 -0.78
CA PRO A 46 -11.22 -0.66 -0.22
C PRO A 46 -11.29 -2.07 0.38
N LEU A 47 -12.17 -2.28 1.37
CA LEU A 47 -12.44 -3.61 1.93
C LEU A 47 -13.21 -4.51 0.94
N ARG A 48 -14.07 -3.90 0.10
CA ARG A 48 -14.78 -4.62 -0.96
C ARG A 48 -13.85 -4.79 -2.16
N ARG A 49 -13.67 -6.06 -2.56
CA ARG A 49 -12.84 -6.42 -3.72
C ARG A 49 -13.53 -6.05 -5.03
N VAL A 50 -13.21 -4.87 -5.53
CA VAL A 50 -13.53 -4.42 -6.88
C VAL A 50 -12.26 -4.14 -7.65
N GLN A 51 -12.27 -4.41 -8.95
CA GLN A 51 -11.10 -4.23 -9.79
C GLN A 51 -10.91 -2.77 -10.18
N HIS A 52 -12.00 -2.07 -10.46
CA HIS A 52 -11.98 -0.73 -11.05
C HIS A 52 -12.54 0.34 -10.13
N ILE A 53 -12.06 1.58 -10.27
CA ILE A 53 -12.50 2.70 -9.41
C ILE A 53 -13.96 3.06 -9.67
N ASP A 54 -14.44 2.88 -10.90
CA ASP A 54 -15.82 3.12 -11.33
C ASP A 54 -16.84 2.14 -10.72
N GLN A 55 -16.35 1.04 -10.12
CA GLN A 55 -17.16 0.06 -9.39
C GLN A 55 -17.34 0.44 -7.91
N LEU A 56 -16.65 1.48 -7.41
CA LEU A 56 -16.80 1.97 -6.05
C LEU A 56 -18.09 2.80 -5.90
N SER A 57 -18.74 2.67 -4.76
CA SER A 57 -19.78 3.60 -4.33
C SER A 57 -19.17 4.95 -3.92
N ALA A 58 -19.97 6.01 -3.93
CA ALA A 58 -19.53 7.34 -3.49
C ALA A 58 -18.97 7.34 -2.04
N ASN A 59 -19.54 6.51 -1.17
CA ASN A 59 -19.06 6.35 0.21
C ASN A 59 -17.68 5.69 0.25
N GLU A 60 -17.45 4.66 -0.57
CA GLU A 60 -16.13 4.00 -0.64
C GLU A 60 -15.08 4.92 -1.26
N VAL A 61 -15.43 5.71 -2.29
CA VAL A 61 -14.50 6.72 -2.84
C VAL A 61 -14.13 7.74 -1.76
N THR A 62 -15.11 8.25 -1.03
CA THR A 62 -14.89 9.25 0.04
C THR A 62 -14.00 8.68 1.15
N ASP A 63 -14.31 7.48 1.62
CA ASP A 63 -13.55 6.83 2.68
C ASP A 63 -12.14 6.44 2.22
N LEU A 64 -11.97 5.93 0.99
CA LEU A 64 -10.68 5.62 0.39
C LEU A 64 -9.77 6.85 0.34
N PHE A 65 -10.24 7.97 -0.21
CA PHE A 65 -9.40 9.16 -0.35
C PHE A 65 -9.20 9.90 0.98
N SER A 66 -10.14 9.82 1.92
CA SER A 66 -9.93 10.30 3.29
C SER A 66 -8.83 9.49 3.98
N THR A 67 -8.81 8.19 3.76
CA THR A 67 -7.77 7.29 4.27
C THR A 67 -6.42 7.55 3.60
N VAL A 68 -6.38 7.78 2.28
CA VAL A 68 -5.17 8.20 1.53
C VAL A 68 -4.62 9.51 2.10
N GLN A 69 -5.47 10.49 2.37
CA GLN A 69 -5.05 11.78 2.93
C GLN A 69 -4.43 11.61 4.32
N LEU A 70 -5.08 10.86 5.21
CA LEU A 70 -4.56 10.56 6.55
C LEU A 70 -3.22 9.82 6.48
N ALA A 71 -3.16 8.74 5.69
CA ALA A 71 -1.93 7.95 5.54
C ALA A 71 -0.79 8.80 4.96
N SER A 72 -1.04 9.64 3.96
CA SER A 72 -0.04 10.56 3.39
C SER A 72 0.51 11.54 4.44
N ARG A 73 -0.35 12.09 5.30
CA ARG A 73 0.07 12.95 6.44
C ARG A 73 0.98 12.18 7.40
N THR A 74 0.58 10.97 7.79
CA THR A 74 1.38 10.13 8.69
C THR A 74 2.73 9.76 8.07
N LEU A 75 2.74 9.28 6.82
CA LEU A 75 3.98 8.88 6.13
C LEU A 75 4.95 10.05 6.02
N LYS A 76 4.48 11.23 5.59
CA LYS A 76 5.34 12.43 5.53
C LYS A 76 5.98 12.76 6.87
N ARG A 77 5.21 12.65 7.96
CA ARG A 77 5.71 12.92 9.31
C ARG A 77 6.75 11.89 9.77
N VAL A 78 6.47 10.60 9.61
CA VAL A 78 7.32 9.54 10.18
C VAL A 78 8.56 9.24 9.34
N TYR A 79 8.50 9.50 8.03
CA TYR A 79 9.62 9.35 7.11
C TYR A 79 10.37 10.67 6.84
N ASN A 80 10.01 11.76 7.53
CA ASN A 80 10.58 13.09 7.31
C ASN A 80 10.55 13.52 5.83
N ALA A 81 9.44 13.22 5.16
CA ALA A 81 9.22 13.47 3.74
C ALA A 81 8.45 14.77 3.53
N SER A 82 8.85 15.53 2.51
CA SER A 82 8.22 16.79 2.11
C SER A 82 7.07 16.56 1.12
N ALA A 83 7.14 15.49 0.33
CA ALA A 83 6.19 15.13 -0.72
C ALA A 83 5.79 13.66 -0.66
N CYS A 84 4.82 13.26 -1.49
CA CYS A 84 4.35 11.89 -1.59
C CYS A 84 3.83 11.64 -3.01
N ASN A 85 4.32 10.60 -3.69
CA ASN A 85 3.67 10.12 -4.90
C ASN A 85 2.42 9.33 -4.51
N ILE A 86 1.30 9.65 -5.15
CA ILE A 86 0.02 8.95 -4.98
C ILE A 86 -0.42 8.51 -6.38
N ALA A 87 -0.53 7.20 -6.58
CA ALA A 87 -0.87 6.63 -7.88
C ALA A 87 -1.89 5.50 -7.76
N ILE A 88 -2.81 5.42 -8.72
CA ILE A 88 -3.76 4.31 -8.88
C ILE A 88 -3.63 3.82 -10.32
N GLN A 89 -3.32 2.54 -10.48
CA GLN A 89 -3.31 1.87 -11.78
C GLN A 89 -4.66 1.16 -11.93
N ASP A 90 -5.58 1.79 -12.66
CA ASP A 90 -6.95 1.29 -12.83
C ASP A 90 -7.09 0.42 -14.09
N GLY A 91 -6.91 -0.89 -13.93
CA GLY A 91 -6.96 -1.89 -14.99
C GLY A 91 -5.60 -2.31 -15.55
N GLU A 92 -5.56 -3.47 -16.19
CA GLU A 92 -4.30 -4.10 -16.66
C GLU A 92 -3.52 -3.20 -17.63
N ALA A 93 -4.21 -2.48 -18.52
CA ALA A 93 -3.59 -1.55 -19.45
C ALA A 93 -2.92 -0.34 -18.78
N ALA A 94 -3.28 -0.05 -17.52
CA ALA A 94 -2.66 0.99 -16.69
C ALA A 94 -1.54 0.43 -15.77
N GLY A 95 -1.18 -0.86 -15.91
CA GLY A 95 -0.17 -1.52 -15.07
C GLY A 95 -0.71 -2.23 -13.83
N GLN A 96 -2.04 -2.35 -13.68
CA GLN A 96 -2.63 -3.02 -12.52
C GLN A 96 -2.26 -4.51 -12.48
N SER A 97 -1.47 -4.91 -11.48
CA SER A 97 -1.03 -6.30 -11.31
C SER A 97 -1.91 -7.17 -10.40
N VAL A 98 -2.72 -6.53 -9.54
CA VAL A 98 -3.69 -7.18 -8.65
C VAL A 98 -5.08 -6.63 -8.96
N PRO A 99 -6.07 -7.48 -9.29
CA PRO A 99 -7.42 -7.05 -9.67
C PRO A 99 -8.24 -6.65 -8.44
N HIS A 100 -7.76 -5.61 -7.76
CA HIS A 100 -8.37 -4.98 -6.59
C HIS A 100 -7.87 -3.55 -6.55
N VAL A 101 -8.74 -2.55 -6.48
CA VAL A 101 -8.33 -1.14 -6.39
C VAL A 101 -7.33 -0.95 -5.24
N HIS A 102 -6.20 -0.31 -5.53
CA HIS A 102 -5.22 0.09 -4.53
C HIS A 102 -4.53 1.38 -4.96
N ALA A 103 -4.39 2.30 -4.01
CA ALA A 103 -3.58 3.49 -4.16
C ALA A 103 -2.19 3.23 -3.59
N HIS A 104 -1.16 3.43 -4.41
CA HIS A 104 0.23 3.49 -3.97
C HIS A 104 0.48 4.82 -3.30
N LEU A 105 1.05 4.81 -2.10
CA LEU A 105 1.56 6.00 -1.43
C LEU A 105 3.05 5.81 -1.18
N ILE A 106 3.87 6.73 -1.71
CA ILE A 106 5.33 6.66 -1.63
C ILE A 106 5.85 8.01 -1.11
N PRO A 107 6.21 8.12 0.18
CA PRO A 107 6.76 9.36 0.72
C PRO A 107 8.10 9.69 0.07
N ARG A 108 8.32 10.97 -0.24
CA ARG A 108 9.48 11.46 -0.99
C ARG A 108 10.32 12.41 -0.16
N VAL A 109 11.63 12.18 -0.20
CA VAL A 109 12.65 13.04 0.39
C VAL A 109 13.55 13.54 -0.73
N ASP A 110 13.97 14.80 -0.66
CA ASP A 110 14.90 15.36 -1.63
C ASP A 110 16.16 14.48 -1.73
N GLY A 111 16.46 14.00 -2.93
CA GLY A 111 17.63 13.15 -3.15
C GLY A 111 17.41 11.63 -2.99
N ASP A 112 16.18 11.16 -2.74
CA ASP A 112 15.88 9.75 -2.42
C ASP A 112 16.14 8.74 -3.55
N MET A 113 16.18 9.18 -4.81
CA MET A 113 16.51 8.36 -5.97
C MET A 113 17.77 8.84 -6.71
N ASP A 114 17.84 10.14 -7.00
CA ASP A 114 19.04 10.82 -7.50
C ASP A 114 19.08 12.26 -7.00
N ALA A 115 20.13 13.02 -7.33
CA ALA A 115 20.35 14.39 -6.84
C ALA A 115 19.22 15.39 -7.16
N HIS A 116 18.25 15.03 -8.02
CA HIS A 116 17.10 15.84 -8.38
C HIS A 116 15.76 15.22 -7.97
N GLY A 117 15.77 14.18 -7.13
CA GLY A 117 14.54 13.51 -6.71
C GLY A 117 13.96 12.55 -7.76
N GLY A 118 14.79 12.01 -8.65
CA GLY A 118 14.44 10.84 -9.45
C GLY A 118 13.58 11.07 -10.69
N GLY A 119 13.13 12.30 -10.98
CA GLY A 119 12.31 12.59 -12.16
C GLY A 119 11.15 11.61 -12.36
N ASP A 120 11.02 11.05 -13.57
CA ASP A 120 9.96 10.11 -13.93
C ASP A 120 10.26 8.65 -13.54
N LYS A 121 11.43 8.34 -12.96
CA LYS A 121 11.85 6.95 -12.65
C LYS A 121 10.88 6.22 -11.73
N ILE A 122 10.22 6.92 -10.82
CA ILE A 122 9.25 6.29 -9.92
C ILE A 122 8.04 5.74 -10.69
N TYR A 123 7.65 6.42 -11.78
CA TYR A 123 6.57 5.96 -12.65
C TYR A 123 7.02 4.79 -13.53
N GLU A 124 8.25 4.85 -14.06
CA GLU A 124 8.85 3.72 -14.77
C GLU A 124 8.93 2.47 -13.88
N GLN A 125 9.31 2.63 -12.60
CA GLN A 125 9.34 1.54 -11.63
C GLN A 125 7.94 1.02 -11.27
N LEU A 126 6.94 1.89 -11.17
CA LEU A 126 5.55 1.49 -10.94
C LEU A 126 4.97 0.69 -12.12
N GLU A 127 5.35 1.04 -13.36
CA GLU A 127 4.92 0.34 -14.58
C GLU A 127 5.70 -0.96 -14.83
N GLY A 128 6.95 -1.03 -14.37
CA GLY A 128 7.83 -2.18 -14.55
C GLY A 128 7.64 -3.31 -13.54
N ASP A 129 8.46 -4.35 -13.68
CA ASP A 129 8.53 -5.51 -12.78
C ASP A 129 8.68 -5.11 -11.31
N GLU A 130 9.33 -3.97 -11.06
CA GLU A 130 9.59 -3.42 -9.74
C GLU A 130 8.31 -3.07 -8.96
N GLY A 131 7.27 -2.62 -9.66
CA GLY A 131 5.97 -2.22 -9.14
C GLY A 131 4.91 -3.33 -9.15
N ASP A 132 5.21 -4.49 -9.74
CA ASP A 132 4.27 -5.62 -9.86
C ASP A 132 4.03 -6.32 -8.50
N VAL A 133 3.19 -5.70 -7.68
CA VAL A 133 2.80 -6.23 -6.37
C VAL A 133 2.14 -7.61 -6.47
N GLY A 134 1.43 -7.91 -7.57
CA GLY A 134 0.78 -9.21 -7.76
C GLY A 134 1.78 -10.35 -7.95
N ARG A 135 2.83 -10.14 -8.76
CA ARG A 135 3.91 -11.09 -8.97
C ARG A 135 4.67 -11.32 -7.68
N HIS A 136 5.00 -10.26 -6.96
CA HIS A 136 5.72 -10.36 -5.69
C HIS A 136 4.95 -11.17 -4.65
N GLN A 137 3.64 -10.95 -4.53
CA GLN A 137 2.79 -11.75 -3.63
C GLN A 137 2.75 -13.23 -4.02
N ARG A 138 2.61 -13.55 -5.33
CA ARG A 138 2.64 -14.95 -5.82
C ARG A 138 3.98 -15.63 -5.56
N GLU A 139 5.09 -14.92 -5.72
CA GLU A 139 6.44 -15.44 -5.43
C GLU A 139 6.59 -15.76 -3.94
N GLN A 140 6.05 -14.93 -3.05
CA GLN A 140 6.08 -15.15 -1.60
C GLN A 140 5.22 -16.35 -1.17
N GLU A 141 4.04 -16.54 -1.75
CA GLU A 141 3.17 -17.71 -1.49
C GLU A 141 3.69 -19.01 -2.13
N GLY A 142 4.82 -18.97 -2.87
CA GLY A 142 5.38 -20.13 -3.58
C GLY A 142 4.58 -20.52 -4.83
N VAL A 143 3.65 -19.68 -5.29
CA VAL A 143 2.80 -19.92 -6.46
C VAL A 143 3.52 -19.48 -7.72
N ARG A 144 4.41 -20.32 -8.25
CA ARG A 144 5.01 -20.11 -9.58
C ARG A 144 4.02 -20.52 -10.68
N LYS A 145 3.39 -19.56 -11.36
CA LYS A 145 2.77 -19.79 -12.67
C LYS A 145 3.78 -19.48 -13.78
N GLY A 146 4.31 -20.52 -14.42
CA GLY A 146 4.99 -20.44 -15.73
C GLY A 146 6.52 -20.53 -15.71
N LYS A 147 7.06 -21.16 -16.78
CA LYS A 147 8.49 -21.20 -17.14
C LYS A 147 8.89 -19.89 -17.83
N PHE A 148 9.10 -18.81 -17.08
CA PHE A 148 9.87 -17.68 -17.59
C PHE A 148 11.22 -17.64 -16.85
N PRO A 149 12.34 -17.35 -17.54
CA PRO A 149 13.62 -17.15 -16.88
C PRO A 149 13.48 -16.06 -15.81
N LYS A 150 14.16 -16.22 -14.67
CA LYS A 150 14.33 -15.10 -13.73
C LYS A 150 15.02 -13.98 -14.52
N VAL A 151 14.36 -12.84 -14.67
CA VAL A 151 15.08 -11.60 -14.94
C VAL A 151 15.92 -11.36 -13.66
N GLU A 152 17.23 -11.53 -13.76
CA GLU A 152 18.17 -11.53 -12.63
C GLU A 152 18.54 -10.12 -12.13
N ASP A 153 17.90 -9.06 -12.63
CA ASP A 153 18.34 -7.68 -12.40
C ASP A 153 17.56 -6.88 -11.34
N ASP A 154 16.72 -7.51 -10.51
CA ASP A 154 16.14 -6.80 -9.37
C ASP A 154 17.04 -6.95 -8.13
N LYS A 155 17.77 -5.88 -7.79
CA LYS A 155 18.56 -5.80 -6.55
C LYS A 155 17.66 -5.76 -5.30
N ARG A 156 16.36 -5.49 -5.42
CA ARG A 156 15.44 -5.43 -4.29
C ARG A 156 14.95 -6.83 -3.91
N GLN A 157 15.21 -7.21 -2.67
CA GLN A 157 14.72 -8.46 -2.10
C GLN A 157 13.34 -8.26 -1.47
N PRO A 158 12.44 -9.25 -1.55
CA PRO A 158 11.18 -9.21 -0.81
C PRO A 158 11.44 -9.17 0.69
N ARG A 159 10.66 -8.36 1.40
CA ARG A 159 10.73 -8.28 2.86
C ARG A 159 10.23 -9.57 3.49
N SER A 160 10.81 -9.93 4.62
CA SER A 160 10.30 -11.00 5.45
C SER A 160 8.96 -10.61 6.09
N MET A 161 8.17 -11.62 6.47
CA MET A 161 6.91 -11.38 7.19
C MET A 161 7.13 -10.67 8.53
N GLU A 162 8.21 -11.00 9.23
CA GLU A 162 8.56 -10.35 10.50
C GLU A 162 8.87 -8.85 10.31
N GLU A 163 9.59 -8.47 9.25
CA GLU A 163 9.84 -7.06 8.93
C GLU A 163 8.54 -6.31 8.59
N MET A 164 7.67 -6.94 7.80
CA MET A 164 6.38 -6.34 7.44
C MET A 164 5.48 -6.16 8.67
N GLU A 165 5.44 -7.14 9.58
CA GLU A 165 4.63 -7.05 10.80
C GLU A 165 5.18 -5.99 11.76
N LYS A 166 6.50 -5.87 11.88
CA LYS A 166 7.13 -4.80 12.67
C LYS A 166 6.79 -3.42 12.12
N GLU A 167 6.89 -3.23 10.81
CA GLU A 167 6.52 -1.95 10.19
C GLU A 167 5.02 -1.67 10.34
N ALA A 168 4.16 -2.67 10.10
CA ALA A 168 2.72 -2.52 10.25
C ALA A 168 2.34 -2.15 11.69
N HIS A 169 2.95 -2.78 12.69
CA HIS A 169 2.70 -2.44 14.09
C HIS A 169 3.11 -1.01 14.42
N TRP A 170 4.31 -0.61 14.01
CA TRP A 170 4.80 0.76 14.22
C TRP A 170 3.91 1.81 13.52
N LEU A 171 3.56 1.57 12.25
CA LEU A 171 2.67 2.48 11.51
C LEU A 171 1.26 2.54 12.12
N ALA A 172 0.76 1.46 12.70
CA ALA A 172 -0.53 1.45 13.39
C ALA A 172 -0.54 2.40 14.61
N GLU A 173 0.55 2.42 15.38
CA GLU A 173 0.69 3.38 16.49
C GLU A 173 0.78 4.82 15.98
N GLU A 174 1.53 5.06 14.91
CA GLU A 174 1.76 6.38 14.37
C GLU A 174 0.52 6.99 13.71
N ILE A 175 -0.22 6.20 12.92
CA ILE A 175 -1.42 6.70 12.25
C ILE A 175 -2.54 7.01 13.25
N GLN A 176 -2.60 6.29 14.38
CA GLN A 176 -3.59 6.56 15.41
C GLN A 176 -3.39 7.94 16.06
N LYS A 177 -2.13 8.38 16.22
CA LYS A 177 -1.81 9.72 16.73
C LYS A 177 -2.29 10.82 15.79
N ASP A 178 -2.25 10.57 14.48
CA ASP A 178 -2.70 11.53 13.46
C ASP A 178 -4.22 11.48 13.27
N ALA A 179 -4.84 10.30 13.32
CA ALA A 179 -6.29 10.13 13.19
C ALA A 179 -7.04 10.89 14.30
N GLN A 180 -6.54 10.82 15.54
CA GLN A 180 -7.12 11.58 16.66
C GLN A 180 -7.05 13.09 16.43
N LYS A 181 -5.95 13.60 15.89
CA LYS A 181 -5.79 15.02 15.56
C LYS A 181 -6.69 15.43 14.40
N PHE A 182 -6.79 14.60 13.37
CA PHE A 182 -7.59 14.85 12.17
C PHE A 182 -9.10 14.96 12.50
N SER A 183 -9.60 14.08 13.37
CA SER A 183 -10.98 14.15 13.86
C SER A 183 -11.27 15.43 14.65
N ASN A 184 -10.29 15.91 15.44
CA ASN A 184 -10.43 17.14 16.21
C ASN A 184 -10.41 18.39 15.31
N GLU A 185 -9.63 18.38 14.23
CA GLU A 185 -9.55 19.46 13.24
C GLU A 185 -10.83 19.55 12.37
N SER A 186 -11.47 18.43 12.06
CA SER A 186 -12.68 18.37 11.22
C SER A 186 -13.99 18.68 11.96
N SER A 187 -13.93 18.83 13.29
CA SER A 187 -15.07 19.15 14.16
C SER A 187 -15.18 20.65 14.48
N LEU A 188 -14.32 21.47 13.88
CA LEU A 188 -14.29 22.94 13.98
C LEU A 188 -14.79 23.58 12.69
#